data_AF-A0A2U9NLY6-F1
#
_entry.id   AF-A0A2U9NLY6-F1
#
_cell.length_a   1.000
_cell.length_b   1.000
_cell.length_c   1.000
_cell.angle_alpha   90.00
_cell.angle_beta   90.00
_cell.angle_gamma   90.00
#
_symmetry.space_group_name_H-M   'P 1'
#
loop_
_entity.id
_entity.type
_entity.pdbx_description
1 polymer ?
#
loop_
_entity_poly.entity_id
_entity_poly.type
_entity_poly.pdbx_seq_one_letter_code
_entity_poly.pdbx_strand_id
1 'polypeptide(L)'
;MLDSTADDRLDQRLFSSLDSFFNDVQLSDMHITLSNWDNITKDLVGSHQAGTLSSQTSSQAIGISQCMQVLCDMFVNLEMKTEGHANELLQDLAALPLEEERIHTPSPSPSPSLATRSPSPSSSQL
;
A
#
# COMPACT_ATOMS: atom_id res chain seq x y z
N MET A 1 22.09 22.88 -36.51
CA MET A 1 22.02 21.42 -36.29
C MET A 1 22.97 21.06 -35.14
N LEU A 2 22.72 21.59 -33.94
CA LEU A 2 23.53 21.42 -32.73
C LEU A 2 22.64 21.79 -31.53
N ASP A 3 21.76 20.87 -31.06
CA ASP A 3 21.23 20.90 -29.68
C ASP A 3 20.47 19.62 -29.24
N SER A 4 20.68 18.46 -29.90
CA SER A 4 19.90 17.23 -29.59
C SER A 4 20.22 16.67 -28.19
N THR A 5 21.47 16.79 -27.74
CA THR A 5 21.97 16.02 -26.60
C THR A 5 21.49 16.51 -25.24
N ALA A 6 21.17 17.80 -25.11
CA ALA A 6 20.71 18.38 -23.85
C ALA A 6 19.24 18.02 -23.57
N ASP A 7 18.41 18.10 -24.61
CA ASP A 7 17.00 17.68 -24.57
C ASP A 7 16.87 16.17 -24.39
N ASP A 8 17.67 15.37 -25.11
CA ASP A 8 17.68 13.90 -24.92
C ASP A 8 17.97 13.51 -23.46
N ARG A 9 18.83 14.28 -22.77
CA ARG A 9 19.14 14.06 -21.36
C ARG A 9 18.00 14.49 -20.42
N LEU A 10 17.29 15.57 -20.74
CA LEU A 10 16.13 16.01 -19.97
C LEU A 10 14.97 15.03 -20.11
N ASP A 11 14.68 14.59 -21.32
CA ASP A 11 13.66 13.58 -21.62
C ASP A 11 13.93 12.29 -20.82
N GLN A 12 15.17 11.78 -20.86
CA GLN A 12 15.54 10.59 -20.08
C GLN A 12 15.34 10.79 -18.58
N ARG A 13 15.75 11.93 -18.03
CA ARG A 13 15.59 12.23 -16.60
C ARG A 13 14.12 12.35 -16.20
N LEU A 14 13.30 12.95 -17.06
CA LEU A 14 11.85 13.03 -16.86
C LEU A 14 11.24 11.63 -16.77
N PHE A 15 11.57 10.72 -17.69
CA PHE A 15 11.06 9.35 -17.62
C PHE A 15 11.59 8.58 -16.41
N SER A 16 12.90 8.62 -16.14
CA SER A 16 13.50 7.93 -14.99
C SER A 16 13.01 8.49 -13.64
N SER A 17 12.44 9.69 -13.60
CA SER A 17 11.81 10.23 -12.39
C SER A 17 10.58 9.43 -11.97
N LEU A 18 9.87 8.80 -12.91
CA LEU A 18 8.74 7.90 -12.61
C LEU A 18 9.23 6.62 -11.93
N ASP A 19 10.27 6.00 -12.48
CA ASP A 19 10.87 4.80 -11.89
C ASP A 19 11.43 5.09 -10.49
N SER A 20 12.10 6.23 -10.34
CA SER A 20 12.66 6.68 -9.06
C SER A 20 11.55 6.88 -8.02
N PHE A 21 10.44 7.49 -8.42
CA PHE A 21 9.28 7.69 -7.55
C PHE A 21 8.72 6.37 -7.03
N PHE A 22 8.51 5.37 -7.88
CA PHE A 22 7.97 4.08 -7.41
C PHE A 22 8.95 3.33 -6.50
N ASN A 23 10.24 3.41 -6.79
CA ASN A 23 11.27 2.87 -5.91
C ASN A 23 11.27 3.55 -4.53
N ASP A 24 11.18 4.88 -4.51
CA ASP A 24 11.16 5.68 -3.28
C ASP A 24 9.89 5.44 -2.45
N VAL A 25 8.74 5.25 -3.11
CA VAL A 25 7.49 4.82 -2.45
C VAL A 25 7.68 3.45 -1.79
N GLN A 26 8.31 2.49 -2.47
CA GLN A 26 8.58 1.17 -1.90
C GLN A 26 9.52 1.26 -0.68
N LEU A 27 10.51 2.17 -0.73
CA LEU A 27 11.46 2.41 0.36
C LEU A 27 10.88 3.30 1.48
N SER A 28 9.72 3.92 1.25
CA SER A 28 9.14 4.94 2.15
C SER A 28 10.07 6.13 2.40
N ASP A 29 10.91 6.48 1.43
CA ASP A 29 11.82 7.64 1.48
C ASP A 29 11.72 8.45 0.19
N MET A 30 10.99 9.56 0.24
CA MET A 30 10.72 10.44 -0.92
C MET A 30 11.79 11.51 -1.13
N HIS A 31 12.83 11.59 -0.29
CA HIS A 31 13.80 12.69 -0.38
C HIS A 31 14.51 12.70 -1.74
N ILE A 32 14.86 11.51 -2.26
CA ILE A 32 15.61 11.38 -3.52
C ILE A 32 14.75 11.89 -4.68
N THR A 33 13.51 11.43 -4.79
CA THR A 33 12.55 11.87 -5.81
C THR A 33 12.31 13.37 -5.76
N LEU A 34 12.09 13.95 -4.57
CA LEU A 34 11.88 15.40 -4.42
C LEU A 34 13.10 16.21 -4.89
N SER A 35 14.30 15.78 -4.49
CA SER A 35 15.55 16.42 -4.92
C SER A 35 15.76 16.31 -6.43
N ASN A 36 15.46 15.16 -7.03
CA ASN A 36 15.58 14.97 -8.47
C ASN A 36 14.60 15.87 -9.23
N TRP A 37 13.34 15.95 -8.78
CA TRP A 37 12.32 16.81 -9.38
C TRP A 37 12.66 18.31 -9.29
N ASP A 38 13.24 18.76 -8.18
CA ASP A 38 13.72 20.15 -8.06
C ASP A 38 14.82 20.46 -9.09
N ASN A 39 15.78 19.54 -9.27
CA ASN A 39 16.82 19.68 -10.28
C ASN A 39 16.25 19.66 -11.71
N ILE A 40 15.32 18.75 -12.02
CA ILE A 40 14.65 18.69 -13.32
C ILE A 40 13.91 20.01 -13.60
N THR A 41 13.20 20.55 -12.60
CA THR A 41 12.47 21.81 -12.73
C THR A 41 13.41 22.97 -13.02
N LYS A 42 14.53 23.07 -12.29
CA LYS A 42 15.55 24.11 -12.53
C LYS A 42 16.12 24.04 -13.94
N ASP A 43 16.45 22.84 -14.40
CA ASP A 43 17.02 22.65 -15.73
C ASP A 43 15.98 22.96 -16.83
N LEU A 44 14.72 22.55 -16.64
CA LEU A 44 13.63 22.85 -17.57
C LEU A 44 13.37 24.35 -17.68
N VAL A 45 13.27 25.04 -16.54
CA VAL A 45 13.08 26.51 -16.50
C VAL A 45 14.27 27.23 -17.10
N GLY A 46 15.49 26.78 -16.79
CA GLY A 46 16.73 27.32 -17.36
C GLY A 46 16.76 27.20 -18.88
N SER A 47 16.49 26.00 -19.42
CA SER A 47 16.43 25.75 -20.87
C SER A 47 15.31 26.53 -21.56
N HIS A 48 14.15 26.67 -20.90
CA HIS A 48 13.05 27.48 -21.43
C HIS A 48 13.43 28.96 -21.52
N GLN A 49 14.05 29.52 -20.47
CA GLN A 49 14.52 30.91 -20.45
C GLN A 49 15.64 31.17 -21.47
N ALA A 50 16.52 30.18 -21.69
CA ALA A 50 17.58 30.24 -22.69
C ALA A 50 17.06 30.08 -24.13
N GLY A 51 15.80 29.69 -24.32
CA GLY A 51 15.22 29.41 -25.64
C GLY A 51 15.78 28.14 -26.30
N THR A 52 16.39 27.25 -25.52
CA THR A 52 17.00 25.99 -25.99
C THR A 52 16.07 24.78 -25.80
N LEU A 53 14.97 24.94 -25.05
CA LEU A 53 14.03 23.86 -24.78
C LEU A 53 13.19 23.52 -26.02
N SER A 54 13.24 22.27 -26.49
CA SER A 54 12.33 21.84 -27.56
C SER A 54 10.88 21.76 -27.10
N SER A 55 9.97 21.96 -28.07
CA SER A 55 8.54 21.77 -27.86
C SER A 55 8.19 20.33 -27.46
N GLN A 56 8.98 19.35 -27.88
CA GLN A 56 8.76 17.94 -27.53
C GLN A 56 9.06 17.69 -26.06
N THR A 57 10.25 18.09 -25.58
CA THR A 57 10.64 17.99 -24.17
C THR A 57 9.67 18.76 -23.28
N SER A 58 9.24 19.96 -23.71
CA SER A 58 8.22 20.73 -22.98
C SER A 58 6.89 19.97 -22.84
N SER A 59 6.39 19.36 -23.93
CA SER A 59 5.17 18.55 -23.89
C SER A 59 5.32 17.31 -23.00
N GLN A 60 6.47 16.64 -23.03
CA GLN A 60 6.74 15.50 -22.16
C GLN A 60 6.77 15.91 -20.69
N ALA A 61 7.45 17.02 -20.36
CA ALA A 61 7.52 17.54 -19.00
C ALA A 61 6.13 17.82 -18.43
N ILE A 62 5.24 18.41 -19.23
CA ILE A 62 3.84 18.64 -18.83
C ILE A 62 3.12 17.31 -18.58
N GLY A 63 3.22 16.35 -19.51
CA GLY A 63 2.55 15.05 -19.38
C GLY A 63 3.02 14.25 -18.16
N ILE A 64 4.32 14.24 -17.91
CA ILE A 64 4.90 13.53 -16.74
C ILE A 64 4.54 14.25 -15.44
N SER A 65 4.50 15.58 -15.43
CA SER A 65 4.04 16.34 -14.26
C SER A 65 2.58 16.03 -13.91
N GLN A 66 1.71 15.94 -14.93
CA GLN A 66 0.30 15.54 -14.74
C GLN A 66 0.19 14.10 -14.24
N CYS A 67 1.00 13.18 -14.77
CA CYS A 67 1.07 11.80 -14.30
C CYS A 67 1.45 11.74 -12.80
N MET A 68 2.50 12.46 -12.41
CA MET A 68 2.92 12.53 -11.00
C MET A 68 1.84 13.10 -10.09
N GLN A 69 1.15 14.15 -10.53
CA GLN A 69 0.03 14.69 -9.76
C GLN A 69 -1.05 13.63 -9.50
N VAL A 70 -1.47 12.90 -10.55
CA VAL A 70 -2.48 11.84 -10.42
C VAL A 70 -2.01 10.72 -9.50
N LEU A 71 -0.72 10.35 -9.56
CA LEU A 71 -0.15 9.35 -8.66
C LEU A 71 -0.19 9.82 -7.21
N CYS A 72 0.29 11.04 -6.93
CA CYS A 72 0.24 11.63 -5.59
C CYS A 72 -1.19 11.70 -5.05
N ASP A 73 -2.14 12.18 -5.85
CA ASP A 73 -3.56 12.23 -5.47
C ASP A 73 -4.11 10.83 -5.16
N MET A 74 -3.70 9.81 -5.92
CA MET A 74 -4.09 8.42 -5.67
C MET A 74 -3.55 7.91 -4.34
N PHE A 75 -2.27 8.17 -4.01
CA PHE A 75 -1.67 7.73 -2.75
C PHE A 75 -2.29 8.43 -1.54
N VAL A 76 -2.54 9.74 -1.62
CA VAL A 76 -3.24 10.49 -0.56
C VAL A 76 -4.67 9.95 -0.36
N ASN A 77 -5.39 9.64 -1.44
CA ASN A 77 -6.71 9.04 -1.35
C ASN A 77 -6.68 7.61 -0.77
N LEU A 78 -5.62 6.85 -1.03
CA LEU A 78 -5.43 5.52 -0.46
C LEU A 78 -5.17 5.60 1.05
N GLU A 79 -4.35 6.57 1.48
CA GLU A 79 -4.07 6.85 2.90
C GLU A 79 -5.36 7.15 3.65
N MET A 80 -6.16 8.12 3.17
CA MET A 80 -7.44 8.48 3.80
C MET A 80 -8.42 7.30 3.92
N LYS A 81 -8.49 6.44 2.89
CA LYS A 81 -9.34 5.23 2.94
C LYS A 81 -8.82 4.21 3.95
N THR A 82 -7.50 4.04 4.02
CA THR A 82 -6.86 3.09 4.93
C THR A 82 -7.06 3.53 6.38
N GLU A 83 -6.93 4.83 6.67
CA GLU A 83 -7.26 5.39 7.99
C GLU A 83 -8.73 5.19 8.36
N GLY A 84 -9.65 5.39 7.40
CA GLY A 84 -11.07 5.12 7.60
C GLY A 84 -11.33 3.67 8.03
N HIS A 85 -10.79 2.71 7.26
CA HIS A 85 -10.93 1.29 7.58
C HIS A 85 -10.26 0.91 8.91
N ALA A 86 -9.11 1.52 9.25
CA ALA A 86 -8.45 1.27 10.53
C ALA A 86 -9.30 1.76 11.72
N ASN A 87 -9.95 2.91 11.58
CA ASN A 87 -10.86 3.44 12.59
C ASN A 87 -12.13 2.60 12.74
N GLU A 88 -12.72 2.13 11.63
CA GLU A 88 -13.85 1.20 11.65
C GLU A 88 -13.49 -0.10 12.38
N LEU A 89 -12.33 -0.69 12.07
CA LEU A 89 -11.84 -1.89 12.75
C LEU A 89 -11.64 -1.66 14.25
N LEU A 90 -11.09 -0.52 14.66
CA LEU A 90 -10.93 -0.17 16.07
C LEU A 90 -12.28 -0.04 16.80
N GLN A 91 -13.29 0.54 16.13
CA GLN A 91 -14.64 0.65 16.68
C GLN A 91 -15.28 -0.72 16.83
N ASP A 92 -15.16 -1.59 15.83
CA ASP A 92 -15.68 -2.96 15.85
C ASP A 92 -15.04 -3.77 16.99
N LEU A 93 -13.73 -3.66 17.17
CA LEU A 93 -13.01 -4.33 18.26
C LEU A 93 -13.42 -3.79 19.63
N ALA A 94 -13.65 -2.48 19.78
CA ALA A 94 -14.12 -1.87 21.02
C ALA A 94 -15.58 -2.22 21.34
N ALA A 95 -16.40 -2.49 20.32
CA ALA A 95 -17.79 -2.90 20.45
C ALA A 95 -17.96 -4.39 20.78
N LEU A 96 -16.88 -5.19 20.70
CA LEU A 96 -16.91 -6.57 21.16
C LEU A 96 -17.25 -6.59 22.66
N PRO A 97 -18.29 -7.33 23.08
CA PRO A 97 -18.57 -7.47 24.49
C PRO A 97 -17.37 -8.17 25.14
N LEU A 98 -16.72 -7.49 26.08
CA LEU A 98 -15.79 -8.10 27.02
C LEU A 98 -16.55 -9.22 27.74
N GLU A 99 -16.39 -10.46 27.31
CA GLU A 99 -16.80 -11.66 28.03
C GLU A 99 -15.95 -11.88 29.30
N GLU A 100 -15.63 -10.81 30.03
CA GLU A 100 -14.77 -10.88 31.21
C GLU A 100 -15.54 -10.67 32.52
N GLU A 101 -16.87 -10.46 32.48
CA GLU A 101 -17.65 -10.30 33.71
C GLU A 101 -19.07 -10.86 33.64
N ARG A 102 -19.24 -12.09 33.13
CA ARG A 102 -20.35 -12.94 33.59
C ARG A 102 -19.83 -14.06 34.47
N ILE A 103 -19.76 -13.69 35.75
CA ILE A 103 -20.00 -14.53 36.91
C ILE A 103 -21.29 -15.34 36.68
N HIS A 104 -21.24 -16.40 35.88
CA HIS A 104 -22.31 -17.38 35.77
C HIS A 104 -21.71 -18.75 36.00
N THR A 105 -21.74 -19.11 37.29
CA THR A 105 -21.79 -20.44 37.87
C THR A 105 -21.59 -21.61 36.88
N PRO A 106 -20.57 -22.46 37.07
CA PRO A 106 -20.41 -23.65 36.25
C PRO A 106 -21.67 -24.51 36.35
N SER A 107 -22.34 -24.69 35.21
CA SER A 107 -23.49 -25.58 35.08
C SER A 107 -23.07 -27.01 35.46
N PRO A 108 -23.82 -27.73 36.33
CA PRO A 108 -23.43 -29.07 36.73
C PRO A 108 -23.56 -30.03 35.55
N SER A 109 -22.44 -30.60 35.12
CA SER A 109 -22.38 -31.65 34.12
C SER A 109 -23.29 -32.82 34.53
N PRO A 110 -24.23 -33.28 33.68
CA PRO A 110 -24.94 -34.51 33.94
C PRO A 110 -23.95 -35.66 33.77
N SER A 111 -23.53 -36.27 34.87
CA SER A 111 -22.69 -37.46 34.86
C SER A 111 -23.37 -38.57 34.04
N PRO A 112 -22.66 -39.24 33.12
CA PRO A 112 -23.23 -40.37 32.40
C PRO A 112 -23.35 -41.54 33.37
N SER A 113 -24.58 -41.97 33.62
CA SER A 113 -24.89 -43.14 34.43
C SER A 113 -24.28 -44.40 33.80
N LEU A 114 -23.35 -45.02 34.52
CA LEU A 114 -22.79 -46.34 34.25
C LEU A 114 -23.87 -47.43 34.46
N ALA A 115 -24.44 -47.90 33.36
CA ALA A 115 -25.22 -49.12 33.24
C ALA A 115 -25.20 -49.49 31.74
N THR A 116 -24.91 -50.69 31.25
CA THR A 116 -24.87 -52.02 31.85
C THR A 116 -24.32 -52.97 30.76
N ARG A 117 -23.39 -53.86 31.16
CA ARG A 117 -23.22 -55.25 30.69
C ARG A 117 -23.66 -55.59 29.25
N SER A 118 -22.69 -55.78 28.36
CA SER A 118 -22.79 -56.75 27.26
C SER A 118 -21.94 -57.99 27.60
N PRO A 119 -22.50 -59.21 27.53
CA PRO A 119 -21.86 -60.43 28.02
C PRO A 119 -20.88 -61.02 26.98
N SER A 120 -19.82 -61.64 27.47
CA SER A 120 -18.95 -62.52 26.68
C SER A 120 -19.68 -63.82 26.31
N PRO A 121 -19.54 -64.35 25.08
CA PRO A 121 -19.80 -65.75 24.82
C PRO A 121 -18.48 -66.53 24.83
N SER A 122 -18.37 -67.47 25.79
CA SER A 122 -17.39 -68.57 25.77
C SER A 122 -17.93 -69.76 24.97
N SER A 123 -17.03 -70.39 24.20
CA SER A 123 -16.88 -71.81 23.83
C SER A 123 -18.08 -72.66 23.35
N SER A 124 -17.90 -73.38 22.24
CA SER A 124 -17.58 -74.84 22.23
C SER A 124 -17.51 -75.47 20.82
N GLN A 125 -16.40 -76.18 20.59
CA GLN A 125 -16.18 -77.45 19.87
C GLN A 125 -17.21 -77.97 18.84
N LEU A 126 -16.70 -78.25 17.64
CA LEU A 126 -16.70 -79.58 17.00
C LEU A 126 -15.47 -79.69 16.08
#